data_AF-A0A8T2YUP8-F1
#
_entry.id   AF-A0A8T2YUP8-F1
#
_cell.length_a   1.000
_cell.length_b   1.000
_cell.length_c   1.000
_cell.angle_alpha   90.00
_cell.angle_beta   90.00
_cell.angle_gamma   90.00
#
_symmetry.space_group_name_H-M   'P 1'
#
loop_
_entity.id
_entity.type
_entity.pdbx_description
1 polymer ?
#
loop_
_entity_poly.entity_id
_entity_poly.type
_entity_poly.pdbx_seq_one_letter_code
_entity_poly.pdbx_strand_id
1 'polypeptide(L)'
;MDRGTNESKPNLSESFRQTSNVGSSVRRRSLSFSRSRSFQVDDDIESENVSEAGDIGDRALHSKRHNESGSISLSIDSELENGTVFPLSNDNFLRSYGLWAHDSTALNTRSLVLPSPEEIVSPISTDAVVCSREKQEDKGKAFVLPPALEYISCLVYLAVFGILGVLTRYLLQKLFGPGVAGVTSDNYPLYLDLPSNMVGSFLMGWWGVVFKEDISKVSGHLVIGLTTGYLGSLTTFSGWNQKMLDLSVNGHWVFSFVGFLIGLFLAAYSIKLGVGTAKCFKSFFQMSNRSADSASWRVDSPYHHFAVMVVLVVMLGLLWALSGALLKEEYNHDSSGAQLWLGCIVAPLGVWIRWFLARLNGRGLGKAGSLKWIPFGTLIANVSAACIMAALSTVKKAVHTKSCDTISTGIQFGFLGCLSTVSTFIAEYNAMEESQKSWRAYVYALITIVVSFGLGTLIYSVPVWSRGYK
;
A
#
# COMPACT_ATOMS: atom_id res chain seq x y z
N MET A 1 -53.77 63.05 -11.19
CA MET A 1 -52.32 63.13 -10.89
C MET A 1 -51.84 61.69 -10.69
N ASP A 2 -52.00 60.79 -11.67
CA ASP A 2 -51.35 60.67 -13.00
C ASP A 2 -49.90 60.20 -12.82
N ARG A 3 -49.43 59.04 -13.31
CA ARG A 3 -49.82 58.14 -14.42
C ARG A 3 -49.48 56.68 -14.03
N GLY A 4 -50.11 55.60 -14.48
CA GLY A 4 -51.14 55.35 -15.48
C GLY A 4 -50.96 53.93 -16.09
N THR A 5 -52.05 53.15 -16.14
CA THR A 5 -52.53 52.33 -17.30
C THR A 5 -51.64 51.22 -17.89
N ASN A 6 -52.10 50.09 -18.44
CA ASN A 6 -53.43 49.53 -18.65
C ASN A 6 -53.29 48.05 -19.09
N GLU A 7 -54.40 47.34 -18.94
CA GLU A 7 -54.80 46.04 -19.43
C GLU A 7 -54.48 45.70 -20.91
N SER A 8 -54.43 44.41 -21.25
CA SER A 8 -55.51 43.75 -22.03
C SER A 8 -55.11 42.35 -22.56
N LYS A 9 -55.98 41.37 -22.33
CA LYS A 9 -56.12 40.17 -23.18
C LYS A 9 -56.99 40.54 -24.39
N PRO A 10 -56.85 39.80 -25.50
CA PRO A 10 -58.06 39.13 -25.99
C PRO A 10 -57.85 37.70 -26.51
N ASN A 11 -58.93 36.94 -26.45
CA ASN A 11 -59.15 35.61 -27.04
C ASN A 11 -59.27 35.69 -28.57
N LEU A 12 -59.04 34.57 -29.28
CA LEU A 12 -59.82 34.18 -30.46
C LEU A 12 -59.71 32.66 -30.73
N SER A 13 -60.90 32.09 -30.94
CA SER A 13 -61.28 30.78 -31.48
C SER A 13 -60.73 30.56 -32.92
N GLU A 14 -60.75 29.42 -33.62
CA GLU A 14 -61.58 28.21 -33.63
C GLU A 14 -61.00 27.20 -34.67
N SER A 15 -61.50 25.96 -34.64
CA SER A 15 -61.77 25.06 -35.79
C SER A 15 -60.97 23.75 -35.96
N PHE A 16 -61.77 22.69 -36.12
CA PHE A 16 -61.49 21.30 -36.44
C PHE A 16 -61.11 21.09 -37.92
N ARG A 17 -60.24 20.11 -38.22
CA ARG A 17 -60.50 18.92 -39.08
C ARG A 17 -59.25 18.06 -39.39
N GLN A 18 -59.36 16.76 -39.04
CA GLN A 18 -59.19 15.58 -39.90
C GLN A 18 -57.83 15.22 -40.57
N THR A 19 -57.21 14.18 -39.98
CA THR A 19 -56.45 13.02 -40.54
C THR A 19 -55.60 13.13 -41.82
N SER A 20 -54.31 12.76 -41.70
CA SER A 20 -53.64 11.84 -42.64
C SER A 20 -52.42 11.16 -42.00
N ASN A 21 -52.40 9.84 -42.08
CA ASN A 21 -51.33 8.91 -41.68
C ASN A 21 -50.15 9.00 -42.66
N VAL A 22 -48.91 9.20 -42.20
CA VAL A 22 -47.67 8.67 -42.82
C VAL A 22 -46.62 8.50 -41.70
N GLY A 23 -46.07 7.30 -41.59
CA GLY A 23 -45.24 6.88 -40.45
C GLY A 23 -43.83 7.46 -40.39
N SER A 24 -43.25 7.46 -39.20
CA SER A 24 -41.81 7.33 -39.02
C SER A 24 -41.46 6.68 -37.68
N SER A 25 -40.37 5.92 -37.75
CA SER A 25 -39.86 4.88 -36.84
C SER A 25 -39.91 5.15 -35.33
N VAL A 26 -40.35 4.12 -34.60
CA VAL A 26 -39.98 3.88 -33.19
C VAL A 26 -38.47 3.63 -33.12
N ARG A 27 -37.70 4.69 -32.85
CA ARG A 27 -36.29 4.58 -32.46
C ARG A 27 -36.22 4.47 -30.94
N ARG A 28 -36.35 3.26 -30.40
CA ARG A 28 -35.92 2.96 -29.02
C ARG A 28 -34.43 3.29 -28.94
N ARG A 29 -34.09 4.46 -28.41
CA ARG A 29 -32.72 4.78 -28.00
C ARG A 29 -32.40 3.91 -26.78
N SER A 30 -31.61 2.87 -27.02
CA SER A 30 -30.81 2.18 -26.02
C SER A 30 -29.87 3.17 -25.34
N LEU A 31 -30.31 3.77 -24.24
CA LEU A 31 -29.51 4.60 -23.36
C LEU A 31 -29.58 4.00 -21.95
N SER A 32 -28.61 3.14 -21.59
CA SER A 32 -28.24 2.94 -20.18
C SER A 32 -27.11 1.95 -19.89
N PHE A 33 -26.56 1.19 -20.85
CA PHE A 33 -25.53 0.18 -20.49
C PHE A 33 -24.07 0.65 -20.59
N SER A 34 -23.76 1.63 -21.44
CA SER A 34 -22.39 2.16 -21.56
C SER A 34 -22.03 3.10 -20.41
N ARG A 35 -23.00 3.86 -19.90
CA ARG A 35 -22.79 4.86 -18.85
C ARG A 35 -22.58 4.22 -17.47
N SER A 36 -23.32 3.16 -17.14
CA SER A 36 -23.10 2.41 -15.90
C SER A 36 -21.75 1.71 -15.89
N ARG A 37 -21.35 1.11 -17.02
CA ARG A 37 -20.04 0.47 -17.19
C ARG A 37 -18.90 1.49 -17.11
N SER A 38 -19.05 2.69 -17.70
CA SER A 38 -18.03 3.74 -17.58
C SER A 38 -17.90 4.27 -16.15
N PHE A 39 -19.01 4.48 -15.44
CA PHE A 39 -18.97 4.90 -14.03
C PHE A 39 -18.34 3.84 -13.13
N GLN A 40 -18.60 2.56 -13.39
CA GLN A 40 -18.01 1.45 -12.63
C GLN A 40 -16.50 1.31 -12.87
N VAL A 41 -16.05 1.48 -14.12
CA VAL A 41 -14.61 1.47 -14.46
C VAL A 41 -13.89 2.66 -13.82
N ASP A 42 -14.48 3.85 -13.84
CA ASP A 42 -13.91 5.06 -13.23
C ASP A 42 -13.82 4.90 -11.69
N ASP A 43 -14.87 4.35 -11.07
CA ASP A 43 -14.87 4.04 -9.63
C ASP A 43 -13.83 2.98 -9.23
N ASP A 44 -13.62 1.96 -10.08
CA ASP A 44 -12.62 0.92 -9.83
C ASP A 44 -11.20 1.51 -9.95
N ILE A 45 -10.91 2.35 -10.96
CA ILE A 45 -9.61 3.02 -11.13
C ILE A 45 -9.33 3.97 -9.95
N GLU A 46 -10.31 4.78 -9.53
CA GLU A 46 -10.14 5.64 -8.35
C GLU A 46 -9.84 4.83 -7.09
N SER A 47 -10.51 3.69 -6.91
CA SER A 47 -10.28 2.82 -5.75
C SER A 47 -8.89 2.18 -5.76
N GLU A 48 -8.38 1.85 -6.94
CA GLU A 48 -7.03 1.32 -7.11
C GLU A 48 -5.97 2.38 -6.80
N ASN A 49 -6.12 3.60 -7.33
CA ASN A 49 -5.26 4.75 -7.03
C ASN A 49 -5.18 5.04 -5.52
N VAL A 50 -6.31 5.01 -4.82
CA VAL A 50 -6.35 5.19 -3.37
C VAL A 50 -5.59 4.07 -2.65
N SER A 51 -5.75 2.82 -3.10
CA SER A 51 -5.02 1.70 -2.51
C SER A 51 -3.51 1.77 -2.75
N GLU A 52 -3.09 2.27 -3.92
CA GLU A 52 -1.68 2.42 -4.28
C GLU A 52 -1.01 3.64 -3.63
N ALA A 53 -1.78 4.68 -3.29
CA ALA A 53 -1.30 5.78 -2.45
C ALA A 53 -0.97 5.31 -1.03
N GLY A 54 -1.71 4.31 -0.53
CA GLY A 54 -1.43 3.60 0.71
C GLY A 54 -0.46 2.42 0.56
N ASP A 55 -0.55 1.49 1.49
CA ASP A 55 0.16 0.21 1.43
C ASP A 55 -0.74 -0.84 0.78
N ILE A 56 -0.17 -1.68 -0.10
CA ILE A 56 -0.86 -2.78 -0.77
C ILE A 56 -0.41 -4.17 -0.29
N GLY A 57 0.48 -4.22 0.70
CA GLY A 57 1.00 -5.44 1.31
C GLY A 57 1.91 -6.23 0.37
N ASP A 58 1.78 -7.55 0.46
CA ASP A 58 2.52 -8.51 -0.39
C ASP A 58 2.17 -8.42 -1.88
N ARG A 59 1.06 -7.76 -2.24
CA ARG A 59 0.73 -7.47 -3.65
C ARG A 59 1.81 -6.64 -4.35
N ALA A 60 2.55 -5.81 -3.60
CA ALA A 60 3.66 -5.02 -4.14
C ALA A 60 4.81 -5.89 -4.69
N LEU A 61 4.97 -7.12 -4.18
CA LEU A 61 6.00 -8.05 -4.67
C LEU A 61 5.58 -8.72 -5.99
N HIS A 62 4.28 -8.93 -6.19
CA HIS A 62 3.75 -9.60 -7.39
C HIS A 62 3.65 -8.68 -8.60
N SER A 63 3.39 -7.38 -8.42
CA SER A 63 3.26 -6.43 -9.54
C SER A 63 4.54 -6.28 -10.36
N LYS A 64 5.73 -6.37 -9.73
CA LYS A 64 7.01 -6.32 -10.44
C LYS A 64 7.24 -7.52 -11.36
N ARG A 65 6.76 -8.71 -10.97
CA ARG A 65 6.92 -9.94 -11.78
C ARG A 65 6.11 -9.89 -13.09
N HIS A 66 5.04 -9.10 -13.15
CA HIS A 66 4.24 -8.91 -14.36
C HIS A 66 4.70 -7.73 -15.23
N ASN A 67 5.52 -6.80 -14.73
CA ASN A 67 6.10 -5.75 -15.56
C ASN A 67 7.37 -6.21 -16.33
N GLU A 68 8.03 -7.29 -15.90
CA GLU A 68 9.19 -7.86 -16.61
C GLU A 68 8.80 -8.89 -17.69
N SER A 69 7.57 -9.40 -17.66
CA SER A 69 6.99 -10.19 -18.74
C SER A 69 5.96 -9.31 -19.43
N GLY A 70 6.29 -8.82 -20.63
CA GLY A 70 5.59 -7.73 -21.32
C GLY A 70 4.07 -7.68 -21.13
N SER A 71 3.57 -6.46 -20.96
CA SER A 71 2.14 -6.11 -20.87
C SER A 71 1.30 -6.88 -21.90
N ILE A 72 0.65 -7.95 -21.46
CA ILE A 72 -0.53 -8.48 -22.12
C ILE A 72 -1.68 -8.17 -21.17
N SER A 73 -2.37 -7.08 -21.45
CA SER A 73 -3.70 -6.82 -20.96
C SER A 73 -4.63 -7.94 -21.42
N LEU A 74 -4.72 -9.01 -20.63
CA LEU A 74 -5.76 -10.02 -20.79
C LEU A 74 -7.04 -9.46 -20.20
N SER A 75 -7.84 -8.83 -21.06
CA SER A 75 -9.26 -8.69 -20.86
C SER A 75 -9.84 -10.10 -20.67
N ILE A 76 -10.23 -10.43 -19.44
CA ILE A 76 -11.04 -11.61 -19.17
C ILE A 76 -12.44 -11.30 -19.70
N ASP A 77 -12.68 -11.72 -20.94
CA ASP A 77 -14.04 -11.78 -21.47
C ASP A 77 -14.80 -12.89 -20.73
N SER A 78 -15.92 -12.46 -20.16
CA SER A 78 -16.93 -13.29 -19.53
C SER A 78 -17.74 -14.03 -20.59
N GLU A 79 -17.34 -15.25 -20.92
CA GLU A 79 -18.22 -16.22 -21.58
C GLU A 79 -18.03 -17.59 -20.95
N LEU A 80 -19.04 -18.04 -20.21
CA LEU A 80 -19.68 -19.35 -20.35
C LEU A 80 -20.34 -19.77 -19.02
N GLU A 81 -21.62 -19.45 -18.85
CA GLU A 81 -22.50 -20.28 -18.03
C GLU A 81 -23.90 -20.28 -18.65
N ASN A 82 -24.16 -21.29 -19.48
CA ASN A 82 -25.49 -21.84 -19.66
C ASN A 82 -25.32 -23.35 -19.85
N GLY A 83 -25.88 -24.13 -18.92
CA GLY A 83 -26.01 -25.58 -19.05
C GLY A 83 -26.73 -25.94 -20.35
N THR A 84 -26.62 -27.16 -20.87
CA THR A 84 -27.07 -28.41 -20.24
C THR A 84 -26.82 -29.55 -21.25
N VAL A 85 -26.72 -30.79 -20.74
CA VAL A 85 -26.92 -32.09 -21.43
C VAL A 85 -25.68 -32.79 -22.05
N PHE A 86 -25.24 -33.84 -21.35
CA PHE A 86 -24.40 -34.96 -21.84
C PHE A 86 -25.15 -35.80 -22.90
N PRO A 87 -24.44 -36.46 -23.84
CA PRO A 87 -24.09 -37.85 -23.56
C PRO A 87 -22.68 -38.27 -24.02
N LEU A 88 -22.16 -39.26 -23.31
CA LEU A 88 -21.01 -40.09 -23.65
C LEU A 88 -21.52 -41.30 -24.46
N SER A 89 -20.90 -41.67 -25.59
CA SER A 89 -20.58 -43.06 -25.96
C SER A 89 -19.97 -43.19 -27.37
N ASN A 90 -18.83 -43.90 -27.40
CA ASN A 90 -18.32 -44.87 -28.36
C ASN A 90 -18.08 -44.59 -29.87
N ASP A 91 -16.87 -45.04 -30.23
CA ASP A 91 -16.51 -45.86 -31.39
C ASP A 91 -16.31 -45.20 -32.78
N ASN A 92 -15.01 -45.10 -33.10
CA ASN A 92 -14.35 -45.75 -34.24
C ASN A 92 -14.68 -45.36 -35.71
N PHE A 93 -13.58 -45.11 -36.43
CA PHE A 93 -13.32 -45.22 -37.87
C PHE A 93 -13.68 -44.09 -38.86
N LEU A 94 -12.67 -43.85 -39.72
CA LEU A 94 -12.68 -43.35 -41.11
C LEU A 94 -12.73 -41.84 -41.40
N ARG A 95 -11.52 -41.29 -41.58
CA ARG A 95 -10.97 -40.83 -42.88
C ARG A 95 -11.95 -40.15 -43.86
N SER A 96 -11.79 -38.85 -44.09
CA SER A 96 -11.70 -38.30 -45.45
C SER A 96 -11.04 -36.93 -45.52
N TYR A 97 -10.27 -36.75 -46.59
CA TYR A 97 -9.50 -35.58 -47.02
C TYR A 97 -10.36 -34.41 -47.53
N GLY A 98 -9.80 -33.20 -47.49
CA GLY A 98 -10.15 -32.03 -48.32
C GLY A 98 -9.03 -30.98 -48.21
N LEU A 99 -7.97 -31.09 -49.00
CA LEU A 99 -7.74 -30.44 -50.30
C LEU A 99 -7.55 -28.91 -50.19
N TRP A 100 -6.29 -28.48 -50.14
CA TRP A 100 -5.84 -27.16 -50.57
C TRP A 100 -5.12 -27.31 -51.90
N ALA A 101 -5.51 -26.47 -52.86
CA ALA A 101 -4.93 -26.39 -54.19
C ALA A 101 -3.68 -25.51 -54.15
N HIS A 102 -2.60 -25.96 -54.79
CA HIS A 102 -1.64 -25.10 -55.46
C HIS A 102 -0.94 -25.88 -56.58
N ASP A 103 -1.15 -25.41 -57.81
CA ASP A 103 -0.48 -25.85 -59.02
C ASP A 103 1.00 -25.47 -59.01
N SER A 104 1.86 -26.41 -59.39
CA SER A 104 2.64 -26.34 -60.65
C SER A 104 3.96 -27.10 -60.55
N THR A 105 4.18 -27.91 -61.60
CA THR A 105 5.47 -28.31 -62.18
C THR A 105 6.34 -29.37 -61.49
N ALA A 106 6.17 -30.58 -62.04
CA ALA A 106 7.19 -31.35 -62.76
C ALA A 106 8.28 -32.11 -61.96
N LEU A 107 8.03 -33.42 -61.93
CA LEU A 107 8.91 -34.50 -62.42
C LEU A 107 10.16 -34.91 -61.61
N ASN A 108 10.13 -36.20 -61.27
CA ASN A 108 11.22 -37.17 -61.25
C ASN A 108 12.17 -37.14 -60.03
N THR A 109 12.66 -38.23 -59.44
CA THR A 109 12.46 -39.68 -59.57
C THR A 109 13.26 -40.30 -58.39
N ARG A 110 12.66 -41.31 -57.74
CA ARG A 110 13.27 -42.41 -56.93
C ARG A 110 14.44 -42.12 -55.97
N SER A 111 14.15 -42.36 -54.69
CA SER A 111 15.06 -42.92 -53.69
C SER A 111 15.47 -44.36 -54.05
N LEU A 112 16.72 -44.77 -53.76
CA LEU A 112 17.03 -45.95 -52.93
C LEU A 112 18.55 -46.19 -52.78
N VAL A 113 18.99 -46.25 -51.51
CA VAL A 113 19.87 -47.28 -50.90
C VAL A 113 21.41 -47.27 -51.11
N LEU A 114 22.08 -47.35 -49.94
CA LEU A 114 23.52 -47.50 -49.59
C LEU A 114 24.02 -48.97 -49.82
N PRO A 115 25.32 -49.27 -50.00
CA PRO A 115 26.26 -49.53 -48.88
C PRO A 115 27.74 -49.08 -49.10
N SER A 116 28.52 -49.03 -48.01
CA SER A 116 29.96 -48.69 -47.79
C SER A 116 30.96 -49.81 -48.23
N PRO A 117 32.28 -49.86 -47.85
CA PRO A 117 33.31 -48.90 -47.35
C PRO A 117 34.69 -49.02 -48.10
N GLU A 118 35.78 -48.49 -47.50
CA GLU A 118 37.24 -48.63 -47.77
C GLU A 118 37.90 -47.45 -48.52
N GLU A 119 38.57 -46.53 -47.81
CA GLU A 119 40.00 -46.50 -47.41
C GLU A 119 40.95 -46.09 -48.55
N ILE A 120 41.70 -45.00 -48.35
CA ILE A 120 43.13 -44.79 -48.70
C ILE A 120 43.47 -43.27 -48.73
N VAL A 121 44.26 -42.87 -47.72
CA VAL A 121 45.41 -41.95 -47.76
C VAL A 121 45.16 -40.43 -47.92
N SER A 122 45.34 -39.72 -46.80
CA SER A 122 45.96 -38.37 -46.75
C SER A 122 47.48 -38.51 -46.69
N PRO A 123 48.29 -37.53 -47.14
CA PRO A 123 49.00 -36.65 -46.18
C PRO A 123 49.29 -35.22 -46.76
N ILE A 124 49.52 -34.10 -46.05
CA ILE A 124 50.65 -33.62 -45.20
C ILE A 124 50.24 -32.16 -44.80
N SER A 125 50.12 -31.76 -43.51
CA SER A 125 51.13 -31.14 -42.61
C SER A 125 51.53 -29.69 -42.97
N THR A 126 51.77 -28.70 -42.10
CA THR A 126 51.68 -28.41 -40.65
C THR A 126 52.00 -26.90 -40.50
N ASP A 127 51.37 -26.14 -39.59
CA ASP A 127 52.09 -25.24 -38.67
C ASP A 127 51.20 -24.50 -37.63
N ALA A 128 51.60 -24.71 -36.36
CA ALA A 128 51.64 -23.78 -35.21
C ALA A 128 50.36 -23.15 -34.58
N VAL A 129 49.84 -23.83 -33.55
CA VAL A 129 49.68 -23.39 -32.14
C VAL A 129 49.44 -21.89 -31.83
N VAL A 130 48.27 -21.54 -31.25
CA VAL A 130 48.03 -20.96 -29.89
C VAL A 130 46.52 -20.60 -29.71
N CYS A 131 45.88 -21.30 -28.77
CA CYS A 131 44.70 -21.00 -27.93
C CYS A 131 43.41 -20.30 -28.45
N SER A 132 42.30 -21.03 -28.22
CA SER A 132 41.02 -20.59 -27.61
C SER A 132 40.04 -19.70 -28.39
N ARG A 133 38.93 -20.29 -28.84
CA ARG A 133 37.55 -19.77 -28.64
C ARG A 133 36.50 -20.68 -29.29
N GLU A 134 35.28 -20.56 -28.74
CA GLU A 134 33.98 -21.02 -29.27
C GLU A 134 33.55 -22.44 -28.85
N LYS A 135 32.39 -22.67 -28.22
CA LYS A 135 31.23 -21.85 -27.84
C LYS A 135 30.53 -22.57 -26.67
N GLN A 136 30.65 -22.05 -25.46
CA GLN A 136 29.67 -22.29 -24.40
C GLN A 136 28.56 -21.26 -24.60
N GLU A 137 27.40 -21.68 -25.09
CA GLU A 137 26.17 -20.89 -24.98
C GLU A 137 25.74 -20.87 -23.51
N ASP A 138 26.36 -20.01 -22.72
CA ASP A 138 25.85 -19.62 -21.41
C ASP A 138 24.75 -18.58 -21.62
N LYS A 139 23.54 -19.05 -21.90
CA LYS A 139 22.33 -18.22 -21.80
C LYS A 139 22.19 -17.85 -20.32
N GLY A 140 22.72 -16.68 -19.97
CA GLY A 140 22.56 -16.05 -18.66
C GLY A 140 21.09 -15.95 -18.28
N LYS A 141 20.58 -16.99 -17.62
CA LYS A 141 19.37 -16.91 -16.82
C LYS A 141 19.72 -15.96 -15.70
N ALA A 142 19.20 -14.73 -15.76
CA ALA A 142 19.22 -13.82 -14.62
C ALA A 142 18.83 -14.63 -13.38
N PHE A 143 19.71 -14.66 -12.38
CA PHE A 143 19.47 -15.39 -11.14
C PHE A 143 18.30 -14.70 -10.42
N VAL A 144 17.09 -15.14 -10.71
CA VAL A 144 15.88 -14.69 -10.02
C VAL A 144 15.92 -15.31 -8.63
N LEU A 145 15.94 -14.45 -7.61
CA LEU A 145 15.90 -14.86 -6.21
C LEU A 145 14.68 -15.78 -5.98
N PRO A 146 14.78 -16.87 -5.19
CA PRO A 146 13.63 -17.69 -4.87
C PRO A 146 12.51 -16.83 -4.26
N PRO A 147 11.21 -17.06 -4.60
CA PRO A 147 10.10 -16.23 -4.10
C PRO A 147 10.07 -16.11 -2.56
N ALA A 148 10.47 -17.18 -1.86
CA ALA A 148 10.59 -17.17 -0.41
C ALA A 148 11.67 -16.21 0.09
N LEU A 149 12.80 -16.10 -0.63
CA LEU A 149 13.91 -15.23 -0.27
C LEU A 149 13.58 -13.75 -0.52
N GLU A 150 12.81 -13.44 -1.57
CA GLU A 150 12.26 -12.08 -1.79
C GLU A 150 11.30 -11.67 -0.68
N TYR A 151 10.44 -12.59 -0.25
CA TYR A 151 9.50 -12.36 0.85
C TYR A 151 10.24 -12.16 2.18
N ILE A 152 11.22 -13.02 2.49
CA ILE A 152 12.06 -12.90 3.69
C ILE A 152 12.83 -11.58 3.67
N SER A 153 13.43 -11.22 2.53
CA SER A 153 14.10 -9.94 2.36
C SER A 153 13.16 -8.78 2.70
N CYS A 154 11.93 -8.78 2.17
CA CYS A 154 10.92 -7.77 2.49
C CYS A 154 10.64 -7.68 4.01
N LEU A 155 10.46 -8.81 4.68
CA LEU A 155 10.23 -8.84 6.14
C LEU A 155 11.42 -8.28 6.93
N VAL A 156 12.65 -8.54 6.49
CA VAL A 156 13.87 -7.99 7.12
C VAL A 156 13.94 -6.47 6.94
N TYR A 157 13.67 -5.96 5.73
CA TYR A 157 13.58 -4.52 5.48
C TYR A 157 12.52 -3.87 6.39
N LEU A 158 11.31 -4.44 6.43
CA LEU A 158 10.22 -3.96 7.27
C LEU A 158 10.60 -3.94 8.76
N ALA A 159 11.29 -4.97 9.25
CA ALA A 159 11.72 -5.06 10.64
C ALA A 159 12.76 -3.99 11.00
N VAL A 160 13.82 -3.88 10.20
CA VAL A 160 14.89 -2.90 10.40
C VAL A 160 14.34 -1.47 10.39
N PHE A 161 13.64 -1.11 9.32
CA PHE A 161 13.09 0.23 9.17
C PHE A 161 11.98 0.50 10.19
N GLY A 162 11.23 -0.52 10.60
CA GLY A 162 10.26 -0.44 11.68
C GLY A 162 10.88 -0.01 13.00
N ILE A 163 11.98 -0.66 13.41
CA ILE A 163 12.73 -0.30 14.63
C ILE A 163 13.28 1.13 14.54
N LEU A 164 13.86 1.51 13.39
CA LEU A 164 14.33 2.88 13.17
C LEU A 164 13.21 3.92 13.26
N GLY A 165 12.01 3.58 12.77
CA GLY A 165 10.81 4.42 12.91
C GLY A 165 10.40 4.60 14.37
N VAL A 166 10.42 3.52 15.17
CA VAL A 166 10.14 3.58 16.62
C VAL A 166 11.15 4.46 17.36
N LEU A 167 12.45 4.29 17.09
CA LEU A 167 13.49 5.12 17.68
C LEU A 167 13.29 6.60 17.32
N THR A 168 12.99 6.89 16.05
CA THR A 168 12.73 8.27 15.60
C THR A 168 11.49 8.85 16.29
N ARG A 169 10.41 8.07 16.41
CA ARG A 169 9.19 8.48 17.13
C ARG A 169 9.52 8.82 18.59
N TYR A 170 10.27 7.97 19.28
CA TYR A 170 10.70 8.23 20.66
C TYR A 170 11.52 9.52 20.79
N LEU A 171 12.48 9.74 19.89
CA LEU A 171 13.31 10.94 19.88
C LEU A 171 12.47 12.20 19.65
N LEU A 172 11.50 12.17 18.74
CA LEU A 172 10.59 13.29 18.51
C LEU A 172 9.69 13.57 19.72
N GLN A 173 9.18 12.53 20.38
CA GLN A 173 8.42 12.70 21.63
C GLN A 173 9.27 13.40 22.71
N LYS A 174 10.56 13.03 22.86
CA LYS A 174 11.46 13.66 23.84
C LYS A 174 11.83 15.09 23.44
N LEU A 175 12.11 15.33 22.16
CA LEU A 175 12.52 16.64 21.63
C LEU A 175 11.39 17.68 21.75
N PHE A 176 10.16 17.31 21.38
CA PHE A 176 9.01 18.22 21.40
C PHE A 176 8.21 18.15 22.69
N GLY A 177 8.50 17.18 23.55
CA GLY A 177 7.85 17.01 24.85
C GLY A 177 8.28 18.05 25.89
N PRO A 178 7.71 17.97 27.11
CA PRO A 178 7.91 18.94 28.17
C PRO A 178 9.36 19.15 28.62
N GLY A 179 10.22 18.14 28.42
CA GLY A 179 11.60 18.17 28.91
C GLY A 179 12.57 19.00 28.07
N VAL A 180 12.25 19.28 26.79
CA VAL A 180 13.16 19.98 25.87
C VAL A 180 12.49 21.20 25.26
N ALA A 181 11.62 21.04 24.26
CA ALA A 181 10.97 22.18 23.61
C ALA A 181 9.68 22.64 24.31
N GLY A 182 9.01 21.77 25.06
CA GLY A 182 7.78 22.13 25.79
C GLY A 182 6.55 22.40 24.92
N VAL A 183 6.56 21.96 23.65
CA VAL A 183 5.48 22.24 22.69
C VAL A 183 4.30 21.27 22.84
N THR A 184 4.60 20.03 23.22
CA THR A 184 3.60 18.95 23.37
C THR A 184 3.51 18.49 24.81
N SER A 185 2.35 17.96 25.18
CA SER A 185 2.08 17.54 26.56
C SER A 185 0.96 16.52 26.61
N ASP A 186 0.98 15.72 27.68
CA ASP A 186 -0.07 14.77 28.00
C ASP A 186 -1.37 15.39 28.53
N ASN A 187 -1.37 16.67 28.87
CA ASN A 187 -2.54 17.34 29.46
C ASN A 187 -3.27 18.27 28.50
N TYR A 188 -2.76 18.43 27.27
CA TYR A 188 -3.26 19.39 26.29
C TYR A 188 -3.57 18.68 24.95
N PRO A 189 -4.32 19.33 24.04
CA PRO A 189 -4.65 18.76 22.74
C PRO A 189 -3.44 18.42 21.86
N LEU A 190 -2.31 19.13 22.07
CA LEU A 190 -1.04 18.87 21.38
C LEU A 190 -0.32 17.69 22.04
N TYR A 191 -0.71 16.49 21.61
CA TYR A 191 -0.21 15.23 22.15
C TYR A 191 1.24 14.93 21.72
N LEU A 192 1.94 14.10 22.49
CA LEU A 192 3.37 13.79 22.29
C LEU A 192 3.69 13.16 20.93
N ASP A 193 2.78 12.35 20.36
CA ASP A 193 2.93 11.74 19.03
C ASP A 193 2.57 12.67 17.87
N LEU A 194 2.10 13.91 18.13
CA LEU A 194 1.71 14.81 17.05
C LEU A 194 2.88 15.17 16.12
N PRO A 195 4.08 15.52 16.60
CA PRO A 195 5.22 15.84 15.75
C PRO A 195 5.66 14.64 14.89
N SER A 196 5.65 13.43 15.45
CA SER A 196 5.99 12.23 14.70
C SER A 196 4.96 11.92 13.61
N ASN A 197 3.67 12.10 13.90
CA ASN A 197 2.58 12.00 12.92
C ASN A 197 2.70 13.02 11.78
N MET A 198 3.06 14.27 12.10
CA MET A 198 3.31 15.32 11.10
C MET A 198 4.54 15.02 10.24
N VAL A 199 5.69 14.73 10.85
CA VAL A 199 6.94 14.43 10.13
C VAL A 199 6.78 13.20 9.25
N GLY A 200 6.17 12.14 9.77
CA GLY A 200 5.92 10.93 8.99
C GLY A 200 4.99 11.16 7.81
N SER A 201 3.92 11.95 7.98
CA SER A 201 3.00 12.31 6.89
C SER A 201 3.66 13.21 5.83
N PHE A 202 4.50 14.16 6.26
CA PHE A 202 5.31 14.99 5.35
C PHE A 202 6.26 14.15 4.50
N LEU A 203 7.03 13.26 5.14
CA LEU A 203 7.96 12.37 4.45
C LEU A 203 7.24 11.33 3.58
N MET A 204 6.00 10.95 3.93
CA MET A 204 5.15 10.12 3.08
C MET A 204 4.84 10.82 1.76
N GLY A 205 4.62 12.15 1.76
CA GLY A 205 4.50 12.94 0.53
C GLY A 205 5.78 12.94 -0.32
N TRP A 206 6.95 12.94 0.31
CA TRP A 206 8.24 12.85 -0.40
C TRP A 206 8.48 11.45 -0.97
N TRP A 207 8.60 10.44 -0.11
CA TRP A 207 9.05 9.10 -0.50
C TRP A 207 7.92 8.20 -0.98
N GLY A 208 6.72 8.35 -0.42
CA GLY A 208 5.54 7.55 -0.76
C GLY A 208 4.74 8.07 -1.95
N VAL A 209 4.87 9.36 -2.30
CA VAL A 209 4.14 9.95 -3.44
C VAL A 209 5.09 10.41 -4.54
N VAL A 210 5.98 11.38 -4.29
CA VAL A 210 6.74 12.05 -5.38
C VAL A 210 7.95 11.25 -5.87
N PHE A 211 8.70 10.62 -4.96
CA PHE A 211 9.92 9.87 -5.27
C PHE A 211 9.73 8.34 -5.30
N LYS A 212 8.50 7.85 -5.11
CA LYS A 212 8.19 6.41 -5.04
C LYS A 212 8.75 5.64 -6.23
N GLU A 213 8.54 6.14 -7.45
CA GLU A 213 9.03 5.51 -8.68
C GLU A 213 10.56 5.54 -8.78
N ASP A 214 11.19 6.65 -8.42
CA ASP A 214 12.65 6.81 -8.51
C ASP A 214 13.36 5.90 -7.51
N ILE A 215 12.84 5.78 -6.29
CA ILE A 215 13.36 4.84 -5.29
C ILE A 215 13.07 3.38 -5.71
N SER A 216 11.92 3.11 -6.35
CA SER A 216 11.57 1.77 -6.84
C SER A 216 12.50 1.26 -7.95
N LYS A 217 13.10 2.18 -8.73
CA LYS A 217 14.16 1.86 -9.72
C LYS A 217 15.46 1.41 -9.06
N VAL A 218 15.74 1.87 -7.83
CA VAL A 218 16.91 1.44 -7.04
C VAL A 218 16.62 0.12 -6.34
N SER A 219 15.50 0.02 -5.61
CA SER A 219 15.06 -1.22 -4.97
C SER A 219 13.59 -1.15 -4.55
N GLY A 220 12.80 -2.16 -4.91
CA GLY A 220 11.41 -2.28 -4.47
C GLY A 220 11.28 -2.50 -2.97
N HIS A 221 12.15 -3.35 -2.40
CA HIS A 221 12.20 -3.62 -0.96
C HIS A 221 12.53 -2.37 -0.16
N LEU A 222 13.38 -1.47 -0.70
CA LEU A 222 13.69 -0.20 -0.06
C LEU A 222 12.48 0.73 0.01
N VAL A 223 11.68 0.83 -1.04
CA VAL A 223 10.43 1.62 -1.01
C VAL A 223 9.53 1.11 0.10
N ILE A 224 9.29 -0.22 0.16
CA ILE A 224 8.44 -0.84 1.17
C ILE A 224 9.03 -0.63 2.58
N GLY A 225 10.35 -0.78 2.74
CA GLY A 225 11.05 -0.52 4.00
C GLY A 225 10.87 0.93 4.47
N LEU A 226 11.05 1.91 3.58
CA LEU A 226 10.91 3.33 3.93
C LEU A 226 9.46 3.73 4.21
N THR A 227 8.52 3.38 3.33
CA THR A 227 7.12 3.83 3.47
C THR A 227 6.37 3.00 4.51
N THR A 228 6.31 1.69 4.33
CA THR A 228 5.59 0.79 5.24
C THR A 228 6.34 0.58 6.54
N GLY A 229 7.64 0.29 6.48
CA GLY A 229 8.44 0.02 7.67
C GLY A 229 8.64 1.27 8.52
N TYR A 230 9.44 2.21 8.01
CA TYR A 230 9.90 3.39 8.74
C TYR A 230 8.80 4.40 8.99
N LEU A 231 8.20 4.99 7.95
CA LEU A 231 7.18 6.04 8.11
C LEU A 231 5.93 5.49 8.81
N GLY A 232 5.54 4.25 8.47
CA GLY A 232 4.46 3.55 9.15
C GLY A 232 4.67 3.36 10.65
N SER A 233 5.92 3.16 11.11
CA SER A 233 6.27 2.98 12.54
C SER A 233 6.65 4.28 13.26
N LEU A 234 7.09 5.28 12.51
CA LEU A 234 7.31 6.65 12.96
C LEU A 234 6.00 7.29 13.38
N THR A 235 4.92 7.00 12.66
CA THR A 235 3.58 7.49 12.99
C THR A 235 2.81 6.48 13.82
N THR A 236 1.82 6.93 14.58
CA THR A 236 0.93 6.03 15.33
C THR A 236 -0.46 6.61 15.48
N PHE A 237 -1.46 5.85 15.03
CA PHE A 237 -2.86 6.18 15.23
C PHE A 237 -3.37 5.69 16.58
N SER A 238 -2.94 4.51 17.02
CA SER A 238 -3.36 3.95 18.31
C SER A 238 -2.88 4.82 19.49
N GLY A 239 -1.63 5.30 19.46
CA GLY A 239 -1.10 6.24 20.47
C GLY A 239 -1.87 7.55 20.52
N TRP A 240 -2.18 8.12 19.35
CA TRP A 240 -3.05 9.29 19.24
C TRP A 240 -4.44 9.05 19.85
N ASN A 241 -5.12 7.96 19.46
CA ASN A 241 -6.45 7.63 19.97
C ASN A 241 -6.44 7.39 21.49
N GLN A 242 -5.45 6.65 22.01
CA GLN A 242 -5.32 6.41 23.45
C GLN A 242 -5.12 7.71 24.23
N LYS A 243 -4.34 8.64 23.70
CA LYS A 243 -4.18 9.96 24.32
C LYS A 243 -5.50 10.72 24.40
N MET A 244 -6.30 10.67 23.35
CA MET A 244 -7.62 11.31 23.34
C MET A 244 -8.56 10.66 24.36
N LEU A 245 -8.48 9.33 24.56
CA LEU A 245 -9.22 8.63 25.61
C LEU A 245 -8.76 9.07 27.01
N ASP A 246 -7.45 9.19 27.25
CA ASP A 246 -6.91 9.65 28.53
C ASP A 246 -7.41 11.07 28.89
N LEU A 247 -7.37 11.99 27.92
CA LEU A 247 -7.92 13.35 28.10
C LEU A 247 -9.41 13.32 28.42
N SER A 248 -10.19 12.47 27.73
CA SER A 248 -11.62 12.33 27.97
C SER A 248 -11.91 11.78 29.37
N VAL A 249 -11.16 10.77 29.83
CA VAL A 249 -11.33 10.16 31.15
C VAL A 249 -11.02 11.15 32.26
N ASN A 250 -10.02 12.02 32.06
CA ASN A 250 -9.63 13.05 33.00
C ASN A 250 -10.56 14.29 33.00
N GLY A 251 -11.69 14.24 32.29
CA GLY A 251 -12.66 15.34 32.21
C GLY A 251 -12.37 16.42 31.17
N HIS A 252 -11.24 16.32 30.45
CA HIS A 252 -10.84 17.24 29.39
C HIS A 252 -11.42 16.85 28.02
N TRP A 253 -12.73 16.62 27.94
CA TRP A 253 -13.40 16.15 26.72
C TRP A 253 -13.26 17.12 25.54
N VAL A 254 -13.24 18.43 25.80
CA VAL A 254 -12.99 19.44 24.74
C VAL A 254 -11.59 19.27 24.16
N PHE A 255 -10.58 19.01 25.00
CA PHE A 255 -9.22 18.80 24.52
C PHE A 255 -9.08 17.50 23.72
N SER A 256 -9.83 16.46 24.10
CA SER A 256 -9.94 15.22 23.32
C SER A 256 -10.50 15.49 21.92
N PHE A 257 -11.62 16.21 21.82
CA PHE A 257 -12.23 16.56 20.53
C PHE A 257 -11.31 17.44 19.67
N VAL A 258 -10.74 18.51 20.25
CA VAL A 258 -9.81 19.40 19.56
C VAL A 258 -8.54 18.67 19.14
N GLY A 259 -8.04 17.72 19.94
CA GLY A 259 -6.88 16.91 19.61
C GLY A 259 -7.09 15.99 18.40
N PHE A 260 -8.32 15.50 18.18
CA PHE A 260 -8.67 14.80 16.93
C PHE A 260 -8.68 15.75 15.72
N LEU A 261 -9.24 16.96 15.85
CA LEU A 261 -9.23 17.92 14.75
C LEU A 261 -7.82 18.36 14.39
N ILE A 262 -7.02 18.76 15.39
CA ILE A 262 -5.64 19.20 15.19
C ILE A 262 -4.80 18.06 14.58
N GLY A 263 -4.91 16.84 15.13
CA GLY A 263 -4.16 15.70 14.62
C GLY A 263 -4.47 15.39 13.15
N LEU A 264 -5.75 15.39 12.77
CA LEU A 264 -6.16 15.13 11.39
C LEU A 264 -5.69 16.24 10.45
N PHE A 265 -5.99 17.51 10.78
CA PHE A 265 -5.69 18.63 9.88
C PHE A 265 -4.18 18.86 9.72
N LEU A 266 -3.40 18.78 10.80
CA LEU A 266 -1.96 18.96 10.70
C LEU A 266 -1.30 17.84 9.90
N ALA A 267 -1.70 16.58 10.12
CA ALA A 267 -1.16 15.47 9.33
C ALA A 267 -1.56 15.57 7.85
N ALA A 268 -2.82 15.88 7.55
CA ALA A 268 -3.31 16.10 6.18
C ALA A 268 -2.62 17.29 5.49
N TYR A 269 -2.34 18.38 6.21
CA TYR A 269 -1.58 19.49 5.66
C TYR A 269 -0.10 19.13 5.48
N SER A 270 0.49 18.36 6.40
CA SER A 270 1.87 17.90 6.32
C SER A 270 2.15 17.09 5.04
N ILE A 271 1.26 16.16 4.64
CA ILE A 271 1.48 15.42 3.39
C ILE A 271 1.40 16.33 2.16
N LYS A 272 0.47 17.29 2.11
CA LYS A 272 0.35 18.27 1.02
C LYS A 272 1.60 19.13 0.90
N LEU A 273 2.11 19.61 2.04
CA LEU A 273 3.40 20.31 2.09
C LEU A 273 4.55 19.41 1.62
N GLY A 274 4.56 18.15 2.03
CA GLY A 274 5.53 17.15 1.59
C GLY A 274 5.55 17.00 0.07
N VAL A 275 4.39 16.78 -0.54
CA VAL A 275 4.25 16.67 -2.00
C VAL A 275 4.69 17.95 -2.70
N GLY A 276 4.25 19.12 -2.22
CA GLY A 276 4.60 20.42 -2.82
C GLY A 276 6.11 20.71 -2.80
N THR A 277 6.75 20.50 -1.64
CA THR A 277 8.19 20.71 -1.47
C THR A 277 9.02 19.69 -2.25
N ALA A 278 8.60 18.42 -2.29
CA ALA A 278 9.26 17.38 -3.07
C ALA A 278 9.20 17.64 -4.58
N LYS A 279 8.05 18.08 -5.11
CA LYS A 279 7.90 18.45 -6.53
C LYS A 279 8.82 19.61 -6.89
N CYS A 280 8.85 20.66 -6.06
CA CYS A 280 9.76 21.80 -6.22
C CYS A 280 11.23 21.34 -6.27
N PHE A 281 11.64 20.50 -5.32
CA PHE A 281 13.00 19.95 -5.27
C PHE A 281 13.34 19.11 -6.50
N LYS A 282 12.43 18.24 -6.95
CA LYS A 282 12.60 17.40 -8.15
C LYS A 282 12.77 18.25 -9.41
N SER A 283 11.95 19.29 -9.57
CA SER A 283 12.07 20.23 -10.69
C SER A 283 13.39 21.02 -10.65
N PHE A 284 13.84 21.45 -9.47
CA PHE A 284 15.13 22.13 -9.31
C PHE A 284 16.30 21.23 -9.69
N PHE A 285 16.30 19.98 -9.23
CA PHE A 285 17.34 19.01 -9.55
C PHE A 285 17.38 18.67 -11.05
N GLN A 286 16.22 18.47 -11.68
CA GLN A 286 16.11 18.22 -13.12
C GLN A 286 16.59 19.42 -13.95
N MET A 287 16.35 20.65 -13.50
CA MET A 287 16.87 21.85 -14.15
C MET A 287 18.40 21.92 -14.06
N SER A 288 18.96 21.57 -12.90
CA SER A 288 20.41 21.57 -12.67
C SER A 288 21.15 20.45 -13.41
N ASN A 289 20.53 19.29 -13.61
CA ASN A 289 21.13 18.11 -14.25
C ASN A 289 20.91 18.00 -15.76
N ARG A 290 20.39 19.02 -16.44
CA ARG A 290 20.30 19.05 -17.92
C ARG A 290 21.64 18.92 -18.65
N SER A 291 22.77 18.95 -17.93
CA SER A 291 24.13 18.86 -18.48
C SER A 291 24.89 17.56 -18.12
N ALA A 292 24.27 16.59 -17.45
CA ALA A 292 24.93 15.35 -17.07
C ALA A 292 24.07 14.14 -17.48
N ASP A 293 24.56 13.37 -18.46
CA ASP A 293 24.01 12.05 -18.80
C ASP A 293 24.01 11.19 -17.53
N SER A 294 22.83 10.94 -16.97
CA SER A 294 22.71 10.11 -15.78
C SER A 294 22.96 8.66 -16.17
N ALA A 295 24.17 8.16 -15.85
CA ALA A 295 24.49 6.75 -15.87
C ALA A 295 23.37 5.96 -15.18
N SER A 296 22.93 4.86 -15.77
CA SER A 296 21.89 4.01 -15.20
C SER A 296 22.36 3.46 -13.84
N TRP A 297 21.87 4.01 -12.74
CA TRP A 297 22.08 3.50 -11.37
C TRP A 297 21.33 2.19 -11.12
N ARG A 298 21.19 1.34 -12.14
CA ARG A 298 20.73 -0.03 -11.97
C ARG A 298 21.91 -0.84 -11.47
N VAL A 299 21.99 -1.00 -10.16
CA VAL A 299 22.90 -1.93 -9.51
C VAL A 299 22.25 -3.32 -9.50
N ASP A 300 21.83 -3.80 -10.67
CA ASP A 300 21.16 -5.09 -10.84
C ASP A 300 22.19 -6.22 -10.96
N SER A 301 22.95 -6.44 -9.88
CA SER A 301 23.69 -7.68 -9.68
C SER A 301 23.02 -8.48 -8.55
N PRO A 302 22.69 -9.76 -8.74
CA PRO A 302 22.11 -10.60 -7.69
C PRO A 302 22.99 -10.65 -6.43
N TYR A 303 24.31 -10.47 -6.59
CA TYR A 303 25.26 -10.36 -5.50
C TYR A 303 25.04 -9.11 -4.62
N HIS A 304 24.63 -7.98 -5.20
CA HIS A 304 24.34 -6.77 -4.45
C HIS A 304 23.06 -6.92 -3.62
N HIS A 305 21.99 -7.49 -4.19
CA HIS A 305 20.77 -7.77 -3.42
C HIS A 305 21.01 -8.73 -2.26
N PHE A 306 21.81 -9.78 -2.48
CA PHE A 306 22.21 -10.70 -1.42
C PHE A 306 23.07 -10.01 -0.35
N ALA A 307 24.06 -9.21 -0.75
CA ALA A 307 24.91 -8.47 0.18
C ALA A 307 24.10 -7.49 1.03
N VAL A 308 23.18 -6.73 0.44
CA VAL A 308 22.31 -5.80 1.18
C VAL A 308 21.41 -6.55 2.16
N MET A 309 20.84 -7.69 1.74
CA MET A 309 20.06 -8.54 2.65
C MET A 309 20.91 -9.03 3.84
N VAL A 310 22.13 -9.50 3.61
CA VAL A 310 23.06 -9.92 4.68
C VAL A 310 23.34 -8.76 5.64
N VAL A 311 23.64 -7.57 5.11
CA VAL A 311 23.87 -6.37 5.93
C VAL A 311 22.65 -6.03 6.78
N LEU A 312 21.44 -6.11 6.22
CA LEU A 312 20.21 -5.83 6.97
C LEU A 312 19.91 -6.89 8.02
N VAL A 313 20.19 -8.16 7.76
CA VAL A 313 20.06 -9.24 8.77
C VAL A 313 21.04 -9.01 9.93
N VAL A 314 22.29 -8.66 9.62
CA VAL A 314 23.29 -8.31 10.65
C VAL A 314 22.84 -7.09 11.44
N MET A 315 22.35 -6.05 10.75
CA MET A 315 21.83 -4.85 11.42
C MET A 315 20.63 -5.17 12.32
N LEU A 316 19.69 -6.00 11.87
CA LEU A 316 18.55 -6.43 12.68
C LEU A 316 19.00 -7.21 13.92
N GLY A 317 19.96 -8.13 13.76
CA GLY A 317 20.57 -8.86 14.87
C GLY A 317 21.22 -7.93 15.89
N LEU A 318 21.97 -6.92 15.43
CA LEU A 318 22.57 -5.90 16.29
C LEU A 318 21.51 -5.04 17.00
N LEU A 319 20.47 -4.61 16.30
CA LEU A 319 19.37 -3.83 16.88
C LEU A 319 18.64 -4.61 17.98
N TRP A 320 18.35 -5.90 17.77
CA TRP A 320 17.75 -6.75 18.80
C TRP A 320 18.70 -7.05 19.95
N ALA A 321 19.97 -7.34 19.68
CA ALA A 321 20.97 -7.58 20.72
C ALA A 321 21.14 -6.34 21.61
N LEU A 322 21.28 -5.15 21.00
CA LEU A 322 21.39 -3.88 21.71
C LEU A 322 20.12 -3.58 22.51
N SER A 323 18.94 -3.76 21.90
CA SER A 323 17.67 -3.56 22.60
C SER A 323 17.52 -4.53 23.78
N GLY A 324 17.91 -5.79 23.63
CA GLY A 324 17.88 -6.77 24.73
C GLY A 324 18.85 -6.44 25.86
N ALA A 325 20.07 -6.01 25.52
CA ALA A 325 21.08 -5.60 26.50
C ALA A 325 20.62 -4.37 27.29
N LEU A 326 20.17 -3.31 26.60
CA LEU A 326 19.73 -2.07 27.22
C LEU A 326 18.39 -2.23 27.96
N LEU A 327 17.50 -3.12 27.50
CA LEU A 327 16.31 -3.50 28.27
C LEU A 327 16.70 -4.10 29.62
N LYS A 328 17.66 -5.03 29.64
CA LYS A 328 18.11 -5.67 30.88
C LYS A 328 18.77 -4.68 31.83
N GLU A 329 19.57 -3.77 31.31
CA GLU A 329 20.24 -2.73 32.09
C GLU A 329 19.22 -1.75 32.70
N GLU A 330 18.37 -1.16 31.86
CA GLU A 330 17.47 -0.08 32.26
C GLU A 330 16.30 -0.56 33.14
N TYR A 331 15.91 -1.84 33.03
CA TYR A 331 14.86 -2.43 33.86
C TYR A 331 15.19 -2.31 35.36
N ASN A 332 16.47 -2.38 35.72
CA ASN A 332 16.93 -2.26 37.10
C ASN A 332 16.98 -0.80 37.58
N HIS A 333 17.10 0.17 36.68
CA HIS A 333 17.29 1.60 36.98
C HIS A 333 16.00 2.43 37.05
N ASP A 334 14.83 1.80 36.96
CA ASP A 334 13.51 2.46 37.06
C ASP A 334 13.27 3.58 36.02
N SER A 335 13.90 3.47 34.86
CA SER A 335 13.83 4.48 33.82
C SER A 335 12.91 4.08 32.66
N SER A 336 12.35 5.11 32.00
CA SER A 336 11.52 4.98 30.79
C SER A 336 12.23 4.27 29.62
N GLY A 337 13.55 4.12 29.65
CA GLY A 337 14.29 3.44 28.58
C GLY A 337 13.93 1.95 28.45
N ALA A 338 13.56 1.26 29.53
CA ALA A 338 13.17 -0.15 29.46
C ALA A 338 11.95 -0.35 28.55
N GLN A 339 11.01 0.59 28.58
CA GLN A 339 9.81 0.56 27.74
C GLN A 339 10.17 0.76 26.26
N LEU A 340 11.11 1.68 25.96
CA LEU A 340 11.62 1.90 24.60
C LEU A 340 12.26 0.63 24.04
N TRP A 341 13.20 0.04 24.79
CA TRP A 341 13.97 -1.10 24.29
C TRP A 341 13.12 -2.35 24.14
N LEU A 342 12.17 -2.59 25.06
CA LEU A 342 11.15 -3.61 24.86
C LEU A 342 10.32 -3.32 23.61
N GLY A 343 9.93 -2.05 23.40
CA GLY A 343 9.23 -1.60 22.21
C GLY A 343 9.98 -1.93 20.91
N CYS A 344 11.29 -1.67 20.86
CA CYS A 344 12.15 -2.01 19.71
C CYS A 344 12.18 -3.52 19.42
N ILE A 345 12.16 -4.38 20.45
CA ILE A 345 12.13 -5.84 20.26
C ILE A 345 10.83 -6.28 19.59
N VAL A 346 9.69 -5.74 20.04
CA VAL A 346 8.35 -6.17 19.58
C VAL A 346 7.83 -5.39 18.38
N ALA A 347 8.49 -4.29 17.98
CA ALA A 347 8.10 -3.44 16.85
C ALA A 347 7.94 -4.20 15.52
N PRO A 348 8.87 -5.10 15.11
CA PRO A 348 8.74 -5.83 13.84
C PRO A 348 7.43 -6.60 13.70
N LEU A 349 6.91 -7.18 14.79
CA LEU A 349 5.64 -7.92 14.77
C LEU A 349 4.46 -7.03 14.33
N GLY A 350 4.43 -5.78 14.79
CA GLY A 350 3.37 -4.84 14.45
C GLY A 350 3.41 -4.46 12.96
N VAL A 351 4.62 -4.19 12.47
CA VAL A 351 4.85 -3.85 11.05
C VAL A 351 4.47 -5.01 10.14
N TRP A 352 4.86 -6.24 10.47
CA TRP A 352 4.55 -7.41 9.65
C TRP A 352 3.04 -7.68 9.58
N ILE A 353 2.34 -7.57 10.71
CA ILE A 353 0.87 -7.73 10.72
C ILE A 353 0.22 -6.61 9.92
N ARG A 354 0.64 -5.34 10.10
CA ARG A 354 0.10 -4.22 9.32
C ARG A 354 0.30 -4.41 7.82
N TRP A 355 1.52 -4.77 7.40
CA TRP A 355 1.84 -5.05 5.99
C TRP A 355 1.04 -6.24 5.46
N PHE A 356 0.84 -7.28 6.28
CA PHE A 356 -0.03 -8.39 5.94
C PHE A 356 -1.48 -7.92 5.74
N LEU A 357 -2.03 -7.11 6.65
CA LEU A 357 -3.39 -6.58 6.55
C LEU A 357 -3.57 -5.66 5.34
N ALA A 358 -2.54 -4.92 4.94
CA ALA A 358 -2.57 -4.02 3.79
C ALA A 358 -2.92 -4.72 2.45
N ARG A 359 -2.78 -6.05 2.36
CA ARG A 359 -3.27 -6.85 1.21
C ARG A 359 -4.77 -6.68 0.93
N LEU A 360 -5.54 -6.26 1.94
CA LEU A 360 -6.99 -6.07 1.89
C LEU A 360 -7.37 -4.68 1.33
N ASN A 361 -6.44 -3.73 1.26
CA ASN A 361 -6.70 -2.40 0.71
C ASN A 361 -7.07 -2.51 -0.77
N GLY A 362 -8.15 -1.83 -1.22
CA GLY A 362 -8.61 -1.89 -2.61
C GLY A 362 -9.32 -3.20 -3.02
N ARG A 363 -9.50 -4.19 -2.13
CA ARG A 363 -10.21 -5.45 -2.45
C ARG A 363 -11.73 -5.36 -2.30
N GLY A 364 -12.20 -4.46 -1.44
CA GLY A 364 -13.62 -4.38 -1.08
C GLY A 364 -14.11 -5.58 -0.26
N LEU A 365 -15.41 -5.62 -0.01
CA LEU A 365 -16.10 -6.61 0.82
C LEU A 365 -16.98 -7.53 -0.04
N GLY A 366 -16.92 -8.83 0.25
CA GLY A 366 -17.69 -9.87 -0.44
C GLY A 366 -17.18 -10.21 -1.84
N LYS A 367 -17.79 -11.23 -2.49
CA LYS A 367 -17.39 -11.69 -3.83
C LYS A 367 -17.55 -10.63 -4.92
N ALA A 368 -18.46 -9.68 -4.72
CA ALA A 368 -18.72 -8.58 -5.66
C ALA A 368 -17.77 -7.38 -5.47
N GLY A 369 -16.90 -7.38 -4.44
CA GLY A 369 -15.99 -6.26 -4.17
C GLY A 369 -16.74 -4.96 -3.89
N SER A 370 -17.71 -4.97 -2.96
CA SER A 370 -18.39 -3.73 -2.54
C SER A 370 -17.44 -2.84 -1.73
N LEU A 371 -17.58 -1.52 -1.77
CA LEU A 371 -16.75 -0.58 -0.98
C LEU A 371 -15.23 -0.71 -1.20
N LYS A 372 -14.77 -1.04 -2.42
CA LYS A 372 -13.31 -1.08 -2.75
C LYS A 372 -12.56 0.19 -2.41
N TRP A 373 -13.24 1.34 -2.46
CA TRP A 373 -12.66 2.63 -2.11
C TRP A 373 -12.20 2.73 -0.65
N ILE A 374 -12.66 1.84 0.26
CA ILE A 374 -12.22 1.81 1.66
C ILE A 374 -10.94 0.97 1.79
N PRO A 375 -9.85 1.53 2.33
CA PRO A 375 -8.63 0.79 2.68
C PRO A 375 -8.86 -0.07 3.94
N PHE A 376 -9.50 -1.23 3.78
CA PHE A 376 -9.87 -2.09 4.90
C PHE A 376 -8.66 -2.61 5.70
N GLY A 377 -7.52 -2.86 5.06
CA GLY A 377 -6.31 -3.29 5.74
C GLY A 377 -5.81 -2.25 6.75
N THR A 378 -5.70 -1.00 6.30
CA THR A 378 -5.29 0.13 7.16
C THR A 378 -6.32 0.42 8.24
N LEU A 379 -7.62 0.40 7.89
CA LEU A 379 -8.71 0.57 8.85
C LEU A 379 -8.69 -0.49 9.96
N ILE A 380 -8.59 -1.77 9.59
CA ILE A 380 -8.55 -2.89 10.55
C ILE A 380 -7.30 -2.77 11.45
N ALA A 381 -6.15 -2.45 10.87
CA ALA A 381 -4.91 -2.29 11.63
C ALA A 381 -5.02 -1.16 12.67
N ASN A 382 -5.54 0.01 12.29
CA ASN A 382 -5.73 1.15 13.18
C ASN A 382 -6.75 0.89 14.29
N VAL A 383 -7.93 0.36 13.94
CA VAL A 383 -9.01 0.09 14.91
C VAL A 383 -8.60 -1.02 15.88
N SER A 384 -8.02 -2.12 15.38
CA SER A 384 -7.59 -3.24 16.24
C SER A 384 -6.46 -2.82 17.19
N ALA A 385 -5.45 -2.11 16.70
CA ALA A 385 -4.39 -1.58 17.54
C ALA A 385 -4.91 -0.64 18.62
N ALA A 386 -5.85 0.26 18.28
CA ALA A 386 -6.48 1.16 19.25
C ALA A 386 -7.27 0.40 20.33
N CYS A 387 -8.01 -0.65 19.95
CA CYS A 387 -8.76 -1.48 20.90
C CYS A 387 -7.84 -2.25 21.86
N ILE A 388 -6.78 -2.88 21.34
CA ILE A 388 -5.81 -3.61 22.17
C ILE A 388 -5.03 -2.63 23.06
N MET A 389 -4.73 -1.43 22.54
CA MET A 389 -4.04 -0.39 23.32
C MET A 389 -4.90 0.07 24.50
N ALA A 390 -6.20 0.31 24.26
CA ALA A 390 -7.17 0.62 25.31
C ALA A 390 -7.27 -0.50 26.35
N ALA A 391 -7.33 -1.76 25.92
CA ALA A 391 -7.39 -2.91 26.83
C ALA A 391 -6.13 -3.00 27.71
N LEU A 392 -4.94 -2.84 27.13
CA LEU A 392 -3.70 -2.82 27.90
C LEU A 392 -3.64 -1.63 28.87
N SER A 393 -4.13 -0.45 28.48
CA SER A 393 -4.22 0.71 29.37
C SER A 393 -5.15 0.44 30.55
N THR A 394 -6.27 -0.27 30.34
CA THR A 394 -7.16 -0.69 31.42
C THR A 394 -6.46 -1.67 32.36
N VAL A 395 -5.71 -2.63 31.82
CA VAL A 395 -4.95 -3.61 32.64
C VAL A 395 -3.86 -2.92 33.46
N LYS A 396 -3.11 -1.99 32.87
CA LYS A 396 -2.13 -1.17 33.59
C LYS A 396 -2.76 -0.46 34.79
N LYS A 397 -3.89 0.20 34.54
CA LYS A 397 -4.69 0.88 35.57
C LYS A 397 -5.39 -0.06 36.56
N ALA A 398 -5.50 -1.35 36.30
CA ALA A 398 -6.12 -2.29 37.24
C ALA A 398 -5.08 -2.98 38.12
N VAL A 399 -3.90 -3.29 37.55
CA VAL A 399 -2.85 -4.07 38.21
C VAL A 399 -1.88 -3.18 38.97
N HIS A 400 -1.55 -1.99 38.44
CA HIS A 400 -0.67 -1.00 39.09
C HIS A 400 0.67 -1.56 39.59
N THR A 401 1.34 -2.42 38.79
CA THR A 401 2.68 -2.92 39.11
C THR A 401 3.70 -2.46 38.08
N LYS A 402 4.92 -2.17 38.53
CA LYS A 402 6.05 -1.76 37.67
C LYS A 402 6.29 -2.72 36.49
N SER A 403 6.22 -4.03 36.73
CA SER A 403 6.41 -5.03 35.68
C SER A 403 5.29 -4.99 34.65
N CYS A 404 4.03 -4.90 35.09
CA CYS A 404 2.89 -4.77 34.19
C CYS A 404 2.98 -3.47 33.37
N ASP A 405 3.34 -2.36 34.00
CA ASP A 405 3.49 -1.07 33.33
C ASP A 405 4.61 -1.08 32.30
N THR A 406 5.78 -1.63 32.64
CA THR A 406 6.91 -1.72 31.71
C THR A 406 6.56 -2.58 30.51
N ILE A 407 5.99 -3.77 30.74
CA ILE A 407 5.62 -4.71 29.67
C ILE A 407 4.53 -4.12 28.79
N SER A 408 3.46 -3.64 29.40
CA SER A 408 2.30 -3.10 28.66
C SER A 408 2.69 -1.85 27.90
N THR A 409 3.49 -0.94 28.48
CA THR A 409 3.95 0.27 27.77
C THR A 409 4.90 -0.07 26.64
N GLY A 410 5.80 -1.04 26.80
CA GLY A 410 6.66 -1.50 25.70
C GLY A 410 5.86 -2.12 24.54
N ILE A 411 4.83 -2.93 24.84
CA ILE A 411 3.92 -3.49 23.82
C ILE A 411 3.09 -2.39 23.15
N GLN A 412 2.54 -1.46 23.93
CA GLN A 412 1.78 -0.31 23.41
C GLN A 412 2.66 0.56 22.50
N PHE A 413 3.85 0.90 22.97
CA PHE A 413 4.78 1.77 22.26
C PHE A 413 5.33 1.10 21.00
N GLY A 414 5.87 -0.12 21.10
CA GLY A 414 6.46 -0.84 19.97
C GLY A 414 5.43 -1.50 19.08
N PHE A 415 4.81 -2.58 19.56
CA PHE A 415 3.95 -3.45 18.75
C PHE A 415 2.71 -2.72 18.23
N LEU A 416 1.89 -2.16 19.12
CA LEU A 416 0.63 -1.51 18.72
C LEU A 416 0.87 -0.18 18.02
N GLY A 417 1.92 0.55 18.46
CA GLY A 417 2.44 1.73 17.77
C GLY A 417 2.71 1.45 16.30
N CYS A 418 3.49 0.40 15.99
CA CYS A 418 3.85 -0.04 14.64
C CYS A 418 2.74 -0.73 13.85
N LEU A 419 1.78 -1.37 14.54
CA LEU A 419 0.61 -1.98 13.91
C LEU A 419 -0.34 -0.93 13.35
N SER A 420 -0.49 0.19 14.04
CA SER A 420 -1.26 1.35 13.56
C SER A 420 -0.39 2.33 12.77
N THR A 421 -0.99 3.22 11.99
CA THR A 421 -0.24 4.26 11.28
C THR A 421 -1.12 5.47 10.95
N VAL A 422 -0.53 6.67 10.98
CA VAL A 422 -1.14 7.90 10.48
C VAL A 422 -0.64 8.22 9.08
N SER A 423 0.64 7.97 8.75
CA SER A 423 1.19 8.32 7.44
C SER A 423 0.48 7.61 6.28
N THR A 424 0.21 6.30 6.40
CA THR A 424 -0.53 5.55 5.37
C THR A 424 -1.99 5.98 5.32
N PHE A 425 -2.63 6.12 6.49
CA PHE A 425 -4.01 6.60 6.59
C PHE A 425 -4.20 7.97 5.92
N ILE A 426 -3.25 8.89 6.11
CA ILE A 426 -3.27 10.23 5.52
C ILE A 426 -2.92 10.21 4.03
N ALA A 427 -2.05 9.30 3.56
CA ALA A 427 -1.81 9.11 2.13
C ALA A 427 -3.07 8.64 1.40
N GLU A 428 -3.79 7.68 1.97
CA GLU A 428 -5.09 7.20 1.46
C GLU A 428 -6.14 8.32 1.50
N TYR A 429 -6.22 9.07 2.62
CA TYR A 429 -7.10 10.22 2.77
C TYR A 429 -6.81 11.28 1.69
N ASN A 430 -5.54 11.64 1.47
CA ASN A 430 -5.16 12.65 0.48
C ASN A 430 -5.50 12.19 -0.95
N ALA A 431 -5.28 10.91 -1.27
CA ALA A 431 -5.67 10.35 -2.56
C ALA A 431 -7.19 10.38 -2.77
N MET A 432 -7.98 10.13 -1.73
CA MET A 432 -9.44 10.29 -1.79
C MET A 432 -9.85 11.75 -1.92
N GLU A 433 -9.18 12.68 -1.23
CA GLU A 433 -9.49 14.10 -1.26
C GLU A 433 -9.23 14.70 -2.65
N GLU A 434 -8.18 14.23 -3.33
CA GLU A 434 -7.83 14.60 -4.71
C GLU A 434 -8.69 13.90 -5.78
N SER A 435 -9.48 12.88 -5.40
CA SER A 435 -10.39 12.17 -6.32
C SER A 435 -11.65 12.97 -6.65
N GLN A 436 -12.46 12.52 -7.63
CA GLN A 436 -13.74 13.16 -7.95
C GLN A 436 -14.73 13.13 -6.76
N LYS A 437 -14.57 12.14 -5.87
CA LYS A 437 -15.45 11.89 -4.72
C LYS A 437 -14.73 12.21 -3.40
N SER A 438 -14.30 13.46 -3.25
CA SER A 438 -13.60 13.97 -2.06
C SER A 438 -14.32 13.69 -0.72
N TRP A 439 -15.65 13.57 -0.73
CA TRP A 439 -16.43 13.20 0.47
C TRP A 439 -16.00 11.86 1.09
N ARG A 440 -15.47 10.93 0.28
CA ARG A 440 -14.96 9.63 0.73
C ARG A 440 -13.84 9.79 1.75
N ALA A 441 -12.98 10.79 1.59
CA ALA A 441 -11.88 11.06 2.51
C ALA A 441 -12.40 11.38 3.92
N TYR A 442 -13.38 12.28 4.02
CA TYR A 442 -13.97 12.67 5.31
C TYR A 442 -14.74 11.53 5.96
N VAL A 443 -15.48 10.74 5.17
CA VAL A 443 -16.20 9.57 5.70
C VAL A 443 -15.22 8.51 6.19
N TYR A 444 -14.14 8.24 5.45
CA TYR A 444 -13.09 7.31 5.87
C TYR A 444 -12.42 7.76 7.18
N ALA A 445 -12.07 9.03 7.29
CA ALA A 445 -11.50 9.60 8.51
C ALA A 445 -12.46 9.51 9.70
N LEU A 446 -13.74 9.86 9.48
CA LEU A 446 -14.78 9.81 10.51
C LEU A 446 -15.00 8.38 11.01
N ILE A 447 -15.12 7.40 10.10
CA ILE A 447 -15.28 5.98 10.47
C ILE A 447 -14.08 5.52 11.31
N THR A 448 -12.86 5.81 10.87
CA THR A 448 -11.63 5.39 11.58
C THR A 448 -11.57 5.97 12.99
N ILE A 449 -11.86 7.27 13.15
CA ILE A 449 -11.82 7.97 14.44
C ILE A 449 -12.97 7.54 15.35
N VAL A 450 -14.22 7.61 14.88
CA VAL A 450 -15.42 7.37 15.71
C VAL A 450 -15.48 5.92 16.17
N VAL A 451 -15.17 4.95 15.29
CA VAL A 451 -15.17 3.53 15.68
C VAL A 451 -14.07 3.25 16.70
N SER A 452 -12.85 3.75 16.48
CA SER A 452 -11.72 3.53 17.40
C SER A 452 -11.94 4.19 18.77
N PHE A 453 -12.44 5.43 18.78
CA PHE A 453 -12.71 6.16 20.02
C PHE A 453 -13.92 5.59 20.76
N GLY A 454 -14.98 5.22 20.04
CA GLY A 454 -16.18 4.61 20.62
C GLY A 454 -15.87 3.26 21.27
N LEU A 455 -15.18 2.36 20.58
CA LEU A 455 -14.75 1.08 21.15
C LEU A 455 -13.74 1.29 22.30
N GLY A 456 -12.80 2.21 22.14
CA GLY A 456 -11.86 2.57 23.20
C GLY A 456 -12.56 3.12 24.45
N THR A 457 -13.62 3.89 24.30
CA THR A 457 -14.44 4.39 25.43
C THR A 457 -15.07 3.22 26.18
N LEU A 458 -15.61 2.23 25.47
CA LEU A 458 -16.20 1.03 26.08
C LEU A 458 -15.15 0.16 26.78
N ILE A 459 -13.94 0.03 26.21
CA ILE A 459 -12.88 -0.86 26.71
C ILE A 459 -12.05 -0.21 27.83
N TYR A 460 -11.87 1.11 27.80
CA TYR A 460 -11.00 1.84 28.72
C TYR A 460 -11.75 2.84 29.59
N SER A 461 -12.45 3.81 29.00
CA SER A 461 -13.07 4.88 29.78
C SER A 461 -14.16 4.36 30.73
N VAL A 462 -15.05 3.48 30.26
CA VAL A 462 -16.12 2.90 31.07
C VAL A 462 -15.59 2.09 32.26
N PRO A 463 -14.62 1.16 32.10
CA PRO A 463 -13.99 0.49 33.23
C PRO A 463 -13.31 1.44 34.22
N VAL A 464 -12.59 2.45 33.72
CA VAL A 464 -11.90 3.43 34.57
C VAL A 464 -12.90 4.23 35.42
N TRP A 465 -14.00 4.71 34.81
CA TRP A 465 -15.05 5.44 35.53
C TRP A 465 -15.82 4.54 36.51
N SER A 466 -16.21 3.34 36.08
CA SER A 466 -17.05 2.45 36.90
C SER A 466 -16.31 1.82 38.08
N ARG A 467 -15.02 1.52 37.93
CA ARG A 467 -14.19 0.89 38.98
C ARG A 467 -13.31 1.87 39.73
N GLY A 468 -13.28 3.14 39.32
CA GLY A 468 -12.49 4.19 39.97
C GLY A 468 -10.99 3.96 39.90
N TYR A 469 -10.51 3.30 38.84
CA TYR A 469 -9.08 3.11 38.62
C TYR A 469 -8.40 4.48 38.47
N LYS A 470 -7.33 4.73 39.24
CA LYS A 470 -6.64 6.02 39.23
C LYS A 470 -5.57 6.05 38.16
#